data_AF-A0A973LIB5-F1
#
_entry.id   AF-A0A973LIB5-F1
#
_cell.length_a   1.000
_cell.length_b   1.000
_cell.length_c   1.000
_cell.angle_alpha   90.00
_cell.angle_beta   90.00
_cell.angle_gamma   90.00
#
_symmetry.space_group_name_H-M   'P 1'
#
loop_
_entity.id
_entity.type
_entity.pdbx_description
1 polymer ?
#
loop_
_entity_poly.entity_id
_entity_poly.type
_entity_poly.pdbx_seq_one_letter_code
_entity_poly.pdbx_strand_id
1 'polypeptide(L)'
;MRDGFETRETWPFECLRCLRVWEEEFVVRHIADDHGNEVEVWLSSGVAVQPPWSGTCCPGCGAYDVTSFPSGYLARHPELRPEPEFPPEFRPELVPDLVPDLGTASGPGLEEPEAPVPGAPLAGRLLVAIGVPVALFVGYELYANLAAVTHGHH
;
A
#
# COMPACT_ATOMS: atom_id res chain seq x y z
N MET A 1 27.99 -1.34 24.80
CA MET A 1 27.86 -1.66 23.37
C MET A 1 26.44 -2.16 23.23
N ARG A 2 25.58 -1.49 22.45
CA ARG A 2 24.22 -2.02 22.25
C ARG A 2 24.39 -3.27 21.40
N ASP A 3 24.12 -4.43 21.99
CA ASP A 3 24.13 -5.68 21.24
C ASP A 3 22.93 -5.65 20.30
N GLY A 4 23.24 -5.60 19.01
CA GLY A 4 22.25 -5.55 17.96
C GLY A 4 22.79 -6.24 16.73
N PHE A 5 21.90 -6.83 15.96
CA PHE A 5 22.23 -7.49 14.70
C PHE A 5 21.37 -6.92 13.58
N GLU A 6 21.86 -7.06 12.36
CA GLU A 6 21.14 -6.64 11.16
C GLU A 6 20.69 -7.87 10.39
N THR A 7 19.43 -7.86 9.96
CA THR A 7 18.85 -8.86 9.06
C THR A 7 18.53 -8.19 7.73
N ARG A 8 18.77 -8.88 6.61
CA ARG A 8 18.37 -8.40 5.29
C ARG A 8 17.13 -9.14 4.84
N GLU A 9 16.14 -8.39 4.38
CA GLU A 9 14.86 -8.94 3.94
C GLU A 9 14.48 -8.36 2.58
N THR A 10 14.06 -9.23 1.66
CA THR A 10 13.51 -8.82 0.37
C THR A 10 12.00 -8.97 0.42
N TRP A 11 11.30 -7.86 0.23
CA TRP A 11 9.85 -7.79 0.32
C TRP A 11 9.24 -7.54 -1.07
N PRO A 12 8.42 -8.47 -1.57
CA PRO A 12 7.64 -8.28 -2.78
C PRO A 12 6.37 -7.49 -2.52
N PHE A 13 6.02 -6.64 -3.48
CA PHE A 13 4.83 -5.80 -3.50
C PHE A 13 4.06 -5.97 -4.80
N GLU A 14 2.74 -5.80 -4.71
CA GLU A 14 1.84 -5.75 -5.86
C GLU A 14 0.90 -4.54 -5.73
N CYS A 15 0.81 -3.76 -6.80
CA CYS A 15 -0.14 -2.66 -6.86
C CYS A 15 -1.51 -3.16 -7.30
N LEU A 16 -2.53 -2.96 -6.47
CA LEU A 16 -3.90 -3.37 -6.77
C LEU A 16 -4.59 -2.48 -7.82
N ARG A 17 -3.94 -1.37 -8.24
CA ARG A 17 -4.43 -0.46 -9.27
C ARG A 17 -3.87 -0.75 -10.67
N CYS A 18 -2.55 -0.92 -10.78
CA CYS A 18 -1.88 -1.12 -12.07
C CYS A 18 -1.26 -2.51 -12.25
N LEU A 19 -1.41 -3.40 -11.25
CA LEU A 19 -0.92 -4.77 -11.23
C LEU A 19 0.60 -4.92 -11.41
N ARG A 20 1.34 -3.82 -11.26
CA ARG A 20 2.80 -3.86 -11.23
C ARG A 20 3.25 -4.61 -9.98
N VAL A 21 4.14 -5.58 -10.17
CA VAL A 21 4.84 -6.30 -9.12
C VAL A 21 6.29 -5.83 -9.08
N TRP A 22 6.82 -5.64 -7.87
CA TRP A 22 8.23 -5.28 -7.66
C TRP A 22 8.75 -5.83 -6.32
N GLU A 23 10.06 -5.82 -6.14
CA GLU A 23 10.73 -6.20 -4.88
C GLU A 23 11.57 -5.04 -4.36
N GLU A 24 11.62 -4.88 -3.04
CA GLU A 24 12.56 -3.97 -2.37
C GLU A 24 13.38 -4.70 -1.31
N GLU A 25 14.64 -4.29 -1.15
CA GLU A 25 15.53 -4.79 -0.10
C GLU A 25 15.50 -3.85 1.11
N PHE A 26 15.22 -4.44 2.27
CA PHE A 26 15.25 -3.77 3.56
C PHE A 26 16.35 -4.36 4.44
N VAL A 27 16.91 -3.50 5.28
CA VAL A 27 17.77 -3.91 6.40
C VAL A 27 17.03 -3.63 7.69
N VAL A 28 16.81 -4.67 8.49
CA VAL A 28 16.18 -4.59 9.82
C VAL A 28 17.28 -4.60 10.86
N ARG A 29 17.44 -3.50 11.59
CA ARG A 29 18.34 -3.43 12.74
C ARG A 29 17.57 -3.80 14.00
N HIS A 30 17.94 -4.91 14.62
CA HIS A 30 17.42 -5.32 15.92
C HIS A 30 18.32 -4.73 17.00
N ILE A 31 17.75 -3.91 17.89
CA ILE A 31 18.47 -3.24 18.97
C ILE A 31 17.79 -3.61 20.28
N ALA A 32 18.52 -4.24 21.19
CA ALA A 32 18.06 -4.41 22.57
C ALA A 32 18.46 -3.19 23.41
N ASP A 33 17.53 -2.69 24.24
CA ASP A 33 17.85 -1.74 25.29
C ASP A 33 18.32 -2.44 26.58
N ASP A 34 18.85 -1.66 27.53
CA ASP A 34 19.36 -2.19 28.81
C ASP A 34 18.25 -2.79 29.71
N HIS A 35 16.98 -2.63 29.34
CA HIS A 35 15.81 -3.17 30.03
C HIS A 35 15.25 -4.42 29.35
N GLY A 36 15.87 -4.88 28.27
CA GLY A 36 15.43 -6.06 27.50
C GLY A 36 14.30 -5.79 26.52
N ASN A 37 13.98 -4.52 26.22
CA ASN A 37 13.05 -4.20 25.14
C ASN A 37 13.78 -4.27 23.79
N GLU A 38 13.18 -4.97 22.83
CA GLU A 38 13.67 -5.02 21.46
C GLU A 38 13.02 -3.92 20.62
N VAL A 39 13.84 -3.22 19.84
CA VAL A 39 13.41 -2.21 18.87
C VAL A 39 13.94 -2.60 17.51
N GLU A 40 13.05 -2.59 16.51
CA GLU A 40 13.40 -2.79 15.12
C GLU A 40 13.45 -1.45 14.38
N VAL A 41 14.58 -1.17 13.72
CA VAL A 41 14.72 -0.03 12.81
C VAL A 41 14.83 -0.55 11.39
N TRP A 42 13.83 -0.20 10.58
CA TRP A 42 13.76 -0.56 9.18
C TRP A 42 14.50 0.45 8.32
N LEU A 43 15.37 -0.04 7.43
CA LEU A 43 16.17 0.78 6.53
C LEU A 43 15.94 0.36 5.08
N SER A 44 15.71 1.34 4.21
CA SER A 44 15.78 1.16 2.76
C SER A 44 16.90 2.04 2.22
N SER A 45 17.82 1.47 1.45
CA SER A 45 19.01 2.18 0.95
C SER A 45 19.80 2.93 2.05
N GLY A 46 19.81 2.40 3.27
CA GLY A 46 20.47 3.02 4.43
C GLY A 46 19.68 4.13 5.13
N VAL A 47 18.50 4.48 4.64
CA VAL A 47 17.61 5.51 5.20
C VAL A 47 16.51 4.85 6.05
N ALA A 48 16.23 5.41 7.23
CA ALA A 48 15.15 4.94 8.09
C ALA A 48 13.79 5.12 7.43
N VAL A 49 13.02 4.03 7.38
CA VAL A 49 11.70 3.96 6.76
C VAL A 49 10.72 3.26 7.70
N GLN A 50 9.44 3.29 7.34
CA GLN A 50 8.45 2.46 8.02
C GLN A 50 8.56 1.00 7.56
N PRO A 51 8.09 0.04 8.37
CA PRO A 51 8.00 -1.35 7.95
C PRO A 51 7.21 -1.53 6.64
N PRO A 52 7.52 -2.54 5.81
CA PRO A 52 6.94 -2.78 4.48
C PRO A 52 5.41 -2.75 4.44
N TRP A 53 4.75 -3.25 5.49
CA TRP A 53 3.29 -3.31 5.60
C TRP A 53 2.63 -1.99 6.04
N SER A 54 3.40 -0.93 6.29
CA SER A 54 2.90 0.36 6.77
C SER A 54 2.41 1.29 5.67
N GLY A 55 2.37 0.80 4.41
CA GLY A 55 1.90 1.55 3.24
C GLY A 55 3.04 2.19 2.47
N THR A 56 3.33 1.64 1.29
CA THR A 56 4.22 2.23 0.28
C THR A 56 3.40 2.71 -0.92
N CYS A 57 3.96 3.60 -1.75
CA CYS A 57 3.32 4.03 -2.99
C CYS A 57 3.86 3.22 -4.18
N CYS A 58 2.98 2.91 -5.14
CA CYS A 58 3.40 2.22 -6.35
C CYS A 58 4.32 3.11 -7.19
N PRO A 59 5.53 2.66 -7.57
CA PRO A 59 6.45 3.45 -8.39
C PRO A 59 5.98 3.65 -9.83
N GLY A 60 5.00 2.85 -10.30
CA GLY A 60 4.43 2.98 -11.64
C GLY A 60 3.31 4.02 -11.74
N CYS A 61 2.32 3.96 -10.84
CA CYS A 61 1.11 4.80 -10.92
C CYS A 61 0.91 5.75 -9.73
N GLY A 62 1.75 5.69 -8.70
CA GLY A 62 1.67 6.53 -7.51
C GLY A 62 0.52 6.22 -6.54
N ALA A 63 -0.27 5.17 -6.79
CA ALA A 63 -1.35 4.77 -5.88
C ALA A 63 -0.82 4.12 -4.60
N TYR A 64 -1.56 4.27 -3.50
CA TYR A 64 -1.26 3.65 -2.19
C TYR A 64 -1.96 2.30 -1.98
N ASP A 65 -2.82 1.87 -2.91
CA ASP A 65 -3.40 0.53 -2.92
C ASP A 65 -2.34 -0.49 -3.34
N VAL A 66 -1.50 -0.85 -2.37
CA VAL A 66 -0.38 -1.77 -2.51
C VAL A 66 -0.51 -2.84 -1.44
N THR A 67 -0.38 -4.10 -1.86
CA THR A 67 -0.23 -5.24 -0.95
C THR A 67 1.21 -5.70 -0.92
N SER A 68 1.66 -6.22 0.22
CA SER A 68 2.99 -6.81 0.42
C SER A 68 2.86 -8.29 0.77
N PHE A 69 3.78 -9.11 0.29
CA PHE A 69 3.84 -10.53 0.68
C PHE A 69 5.11 -10.83 1.48
N PRO A 70 5.14 -11.89 2.30
CA PRO A 70 6.33 -12.29 3.02
C PRO A 70 7.51 -12.57 2.08
N SER A 71 8.73 -12.49 2.63
CA SER A 71 9.95 -12.82 1.90
C SER A 71 9.90 -14.22 1.28
N GLY A 72 10.46 -14.35 0.07
CA GLY A 72 10.45 -15.59 -0.69
C GLY A 72 9.10 -15.95 -1.35
N TYR A 73 8.09 -15.08 -1.28
CA TYR A 73 6.82 -15.31 -1.98
C TYR A 73 7.00 -15.44 -3.50
N LEU A 74 7.72 -14.52 -4.16
CA LEU A 74 7.98 -14.58 -5.61
C LEU A 74 8.90 -15.74 -6.04
N ALA A 75 9.68 -16.30 -5.12
CA ALA A 75 10.43 -17.53 -5.40
C ALA A 75 9.49 -18.75 -5.55
N ARG A 76 8.35 -18.74 -4.85
CA ARG A 76 7.30 -19.77 -4.96
C ARG A 76 6.28 -19.48 -6.06
N HIS A 77 6.21 -18.22 -6.49
CA HIS A 77 5.28 -17.71 -7.51
C HIS A 77 6.04 -16.98 -8.63
N PRO A 78 6.87 -17.70 -9.41
CA PRO A 78 7.65 -17.08 -10.49
C PRO A 78 6.79 -16.44 -11.58
N GLU A 79 5.54 -16.87 -11.75
CA GLU A 79 4.56 -16.30 -12.67
C GLU A 79 4.18 -14.84 -12.37
N LEU A 80 4.43 -14.37 -11.14
CA LEU A 80 4.15 -12.99 -10.72
C LEU A 80 5.38 -12.09 -10.85
N ARG A 81 6.56 -12.65 -11.17
CA ARG A 81 7.75 -11.82 -11.32
C ARG A 81 7.57 -10.85 -12.48
N PRO A 82 7.96 -9.57 -12.31
CA PRO A 82 8.00 -8.67 -13.44
C PRO A 82 8.92 -9.28 -14.51
N GLU A 83 8.37 -9.43 -15.72
CA GLU A 83 9.16 -9.78 -16.90
C GLU A 83 10.30 -8.77 -16.98
N PRO A 84 11.56 -9.21 -17.19
CA PRO A 84 12.64 -8.26 -17.45
C PRO A 84 12.18 -7.35 -18.59
N GLU A 85 12.21 -6.03 -18.38
CA GLU A 85 12.00 -5.05 -19.46
C GLU A 85 13.10 -5.33 -20.50
N PHE A 86 12.78 -6.13 -21.51
CA PHE A 86 13.62 -6.27 -22.67
C PHE A 86 13.77 -4.85 -23.23
N PRO A 87 15.00 -4.33 -23.39
CA PRO A 87 15.20 -3.10 -24.11
C PRO A 87 14.44 -3.21 -25.43
N PRO A 88 13.72 -2.18 -25.90
CA PRO A 88 13.00 -2.28 -27.15
C PRO A 88 14.00 -2.69 -28.22
N GLU A 89 13.93 -3.96 -28.65
CA GLU A 89 14.73 -4.45 -29.75
C GLU A 89 14.43 -3.51 -30.91
N PHE A 90 15.48 -2.91 -31.48
CA PHE A 90 15.42 -2.06 -32.66
C PHE A 90 14.50 -2.75 -33.67
N ARG A 91 13.26 -2.30 -33.77
CA ARG A 91 12.38 -2.70 -34.88
C ARG A 91 13.02 -2.07 -36.11
N PRO A 92 13.51 -2.82 -37.09
CA PRO A 92 13.86 -2.23 -38.37
C PRO A 92 12.58 -1.58 -38.88
N GLU A 93 12.65 -0.27 -39.14
CA GLU A 93 11.57 0.51 -39.68
C GLU A 93 11.18 -0.12 -41.03
N LEU A 94 10.08 -0.86 -41.03
CA LEU A 94 9.48 -1.42 -42.23
C LEU A 94 9.09 -0.24 -43.11
N VAL A 95 9.90 0.06 -44.12
CA VAL A 95 9.64 1.06 -45.15
C VAL A 95 8.28 0.72 -45.78
N PRO A 96 7.23 1.54 -45.58
CA PRO A 96 5.90 1.22 -46.07
C PRO A 96 5.75 1.88 -47.44
N ASP A 97 6.11 1.18 -48.51
CA ASP A 97 5.88 1.76 -49.85
C ASP A 97 5.53 0.78 -50.97
N LEU A 98 4.74 -0.25 -50.67
CA LEU A 98 3.98 -0.98 -51.70
C LEU A 98 2.58 -1.35 -51.17
N VAL A 99 1.62 -0.44 -51.36
CA VAL A 99 0.18 -0.63 -51.14
C VAL A 99 -0.42 -1.51 -52.26
N PRO A 100 -1.52 -2.23 -52.02
CA PRO A 100 -2.76 -1.72 -52.63
C PRO A 100 -3.99 -1.75 -51.72
N ASP A 101 -4.77 -0.71 -51.94
CA ASP A 101 -6.03 -0.29 -51.34
C ASP A 101 -7.11 -1.40 -51.42
N LEU A 102 -7.54 -1.92 -50.27
CA LEU A 102 -8.69 -2.80 -50.14
C LEU A 102 -9.71 -2.18 -49.19
N GLY A 103 -10.67 -1.49 -49.80
CA GLY A 103 -12.09 -1.70 -49.52
C GLY A 103 -12.60 -1.22 -48.16
N THR A 104 -13.18 -0.03 -48.20
CA THR A 104 -14.19 0.49 -47.27
C THR A 104 -15.14 -0.60 -46.74
N ALA A 105 -15.08 -0.85 -45.42
CA ALA A 105 -16.17 -1.47 -44.69
C ALA A 105 -16.45 -0.64 -43.43
N SER A 106 -17.48 0.19 -43.52
CA SER A 106 -18.08 0.89 -42.39
C SER A 106 -18.64 -0.13 -41.40
N GLY A 107 -18.06 -0.20 -40.20
CA GLY A 107 -18.67 -0.87 -39.05
C GLY A 107 -19.52 0.12 -38.25
N PRO A 108 -20.74 -0.23 -37.83
CA PRO A 108 -21.55 0.62 -36.96
C PRO A 108 -21.19 0.40 -35.48
N GLY A 109 -21.35 1.47 -34.68
CA GLY A 109 -21.67 1.39 -33.26
C GLY A 109 -20.48 1.32 -32.29
N LEU A 110 -20.04 2.49 -31.83
CA LEU A 110 -19.39 2.63 -30.53
C LEU A 110 -20.48 2.44 -29.46
N GLU A 111 -20.47 1.33 -28.74
CA GLU A 111 -21.11 1.25 -27.42
C GLU A 111 -20.03 1.50 -26.37
N GLU A 112 -20.09 2.68 -25.76
CA GLU A 112 -19.34 3.02 -24.55
C GLU A 112 -19.73 2.07 -23.41
N PRO A 113 -18.77 1.41 -22.72
CA PRO A 113 -19.07 0.81 -21.44
C PRO A 113 -19.29 1.95 -20.43
N GLU A 114 -20.54 2.08 -19.97
CA GLU A 114 -20.90 2.98 -18.87
C GLU A 114 -19.94 2.81 -17.70
N ALA A 115 -19.32 3.92 -17.30
CA ALA A 115 -18.49 3.99 -16.11
C ALA A 115 -19.33 3.63 -14.86
N PRO A 116 -18.78 2.86 -13.91
CA PRO A 116 -19.46 2.61 -12.65
C PRO A 116 -19.64 3.91 -11.88
N VAL A 117 -20.89 4.15 -11.50
CA VAL A 117 -21.40 5.26 -10.68
C VAL A 117 -20.50 5.49 -9.45
N PRO A 118 -20.01 6.72 -9.19
CA PRO A 118 -19.29 7.00 -7.96
C PRO A 118 -20.23 6.86 -6.76
N GLY A 119 -19.99 5.82 -5.95
CA GLY A 119 -20.67 5.56 -4.69
C GLY A 119 -20.47 6.70 -3.69
N ALA A 120 -21.57 7.11 -3.07
CA ALA A 120 -21.72 8.21 -2.12
C ALA A 120 -20.88 8.03 -0.82
N PRO A 121 -20.76 9.06 0.04
CA PRO A 121 -19.56 9.35 0.82
C PRO A 121 -19.42 8.49 2.08
N LEU A 122 -18.26 7.84 2.22
CA LEU A 122 -17.82 7.09 3.42
C LEU A 122 -17.64 7.96 4.69
N ALA A 123 -17.71 9.29 4.57
CA ALA A 123 -17.42 10.23 5.66
C ALA A 123 -18.45 10.19 6.81
N GLY A 124 -19.72 9.89 6.53
CA GLY A 124 -20.78 9.92 7.55
C GLY A 124 -20.70 8.79 8.58
N ARG A 125 -20.25 7.60 8.16
CA ARG A 125 -20.16 6.42 9.04
C ARG A 125 -18.97 6.49 10.00
N LEU A 126 -17.88 7.13 9.58
CA LEU A 126 -16.67 7.28 10.41
C LEU A 126 -16.90 8.24 11.59
N LEU A 127 -17.66 9.31 11.38
CA LEU A 127 -18.00 10.29 12.43
C LEU A 127 -18.86 9.67 13.55
N VAL A 128 -19.76 8.74 13.21
CA VAL A 128 -20.57 8.02 14.20
C VAL A 128 -19.73 7.00 14.97
N ALA A 129 -18.86 6.25 14.28
CA ALA A 129 -18.03 5.22 14.88
C ALA A 129 -17.03 5.75 15.92
N ILE A 130 -16.52 6.98 15.72
CA ILE A 130 -15.55 7.61 16.64
C ILE A 130 -16.25 8.57 17.62
N GLY A 131 -17.27 9.31 17.15
CA GLY A 131 -17.94 10.32 17.97
C GLY A 131 -18.73 9.73 19.15
N VAL A 132 -19.40 8.58 18.95
CA VAL A 132 -20.22 7.96 20.00
C VAL A 132 -19.36 7.44 21.16
N PRO A 133 -18.27 6.66 20.93
CA PRO A 133 -17.39 6.23 22.02
C PRO A 133 -16.76 7.39 22.78
N VAL A 134 -16.32 8.45 22.08
CA VAL A 134 -15.72 9.63 22.71
C VAL A 134 -16.73 10.36 23.59
N ALA A 135 -17.96 10.57 23.11
CA ALA A 135 -19.01 11.23 23.88
C ALA A 135 -19.41 10.42 25.13
N LEU A 136 -19.48 9.09 25.02
CA LEU A 136 -19.76 8.21 26.16
C LEU A 136 -18.64 8.26 27.20
N PHE A 137 -17.38 8.23 26.78
CA PHE A 137 -16.24 8.30 27.69
C PHE A 137 -16.20 9.64 28.44
N VAL A 138 -16.30 10.76 27.72
CA VAL A 138 -16.31 12.10 28.33
C VAL A 138 -17.52 12.28 29.25
N GLY A 139 -18.70 11.80 28.85
CA GLY A 139 -19.90 11.84 29.69
C GLY A 139 -19.76 11.00 30.97
N TYR A 140 -19.15 9.81 30.87
CA TYR A 140 -18.90 8.95 32.02
C TYR A 140 -17.92 9.58 33.01
N GLU A 141 -16.80 10.12 32.53
CA GLU A 141 -15.82 10.80 33.37
C GLU A 141 -16.44 12.01 34.08
N LEU A 142 -17.23 12.82 33.36
CA LEU A 142 -17.93 13.96 33.95
C LEU A 142 -18.92 13.51 35.03
N TYR A 143 -19.71 12.47 34.76
CA TYR A 143 -20.65 11.91 35.73
C TYR A 143 -19.95 11.37 36.97
N ALA A 144 -18.88 10.59 36.81
CA ALA A 144 -18.12 10.00 37.91
C ALA A 144 -17.53 11.09 38.82
N ASN A 145 -16.96 12.14 38.22
CA ASN A 145 -16.41 13.28 38.97
C ASN A 145 -17.50 14.05 39.73
N LEU A 146 -18.66 14.32 39.11
CA LEU A 146 -19.78 14.99 39.79
C LEU A 146 -20.34 14.13 40.93
N ALA A 147 -20.51 12.83 40.71
CA ALA A 147 -20.96 11.90 41.73
C ALA A 147 -20.00 11.88 42.92
N ALA A 148 -18.68 11.79 42.68
CA ALA A 148 -17.67 11.83 43.73
C ALA A 148 -17.72 13.12 44.56
N VAL A 149 -17.92 14.28 43.93
CA VAL A 149 -18.07 15.57 44.62
C VAL A 149 -19.34 15.60 45.48
N THR A 150 -20.46 15.08 44.98
CA THR A 150 -21.71 15.05 45.75
C THR A 150 -21.69 14.08 46.92
N HIS A 151 -20.98 12.95 46.79
CA HIS A 151 -20.85 11.95 47.85
C HIS A 151 -19.77 12.31 48.89
N GLY A 152 -18.82 13.20 48.58
CA GLY A 152 -17.82 13.69 49.53
C GLY A 152 -18.31 14.76 50.52
N HIS A 153 -19.57 15.21 50.38
CA HIS A 153 -20.19 16.23 51.24
C HIS A 153 -21.13 15.66 52.33
N HIS A 154 -21.07 14.35 52.59
CA HIS A 154 -21.78 13.68 53.70
C HIS A 154 -20.82 13.20 54.79
#